data_AF-A0A936AX74-F1
#
_entry.id   AF-A0A936AX74-F1
#
_cell.length_a   1.000
_cell.length_b   1.000
_cell.length_c   1.000
_cell.angle_alpha   90.00
_cell.angle_beta   90.00
_cell.angle_gamma   90.00
#
_symmetry.space_group_name_H-M   'P 1'
#
loop_
_entity.id
_entity.type
_entity.pdbx_description
1 polymer ?
#
loop_
_entity_poly.entity_id
_entity_poly.type
_entity_poly.pdbx_seq_one_letter_code
_entity_poly.pdbx_strand_id
1 'polypeptide(L)'
;MQDKGKEMNNLVQIEPINKTYTEPEMPQLSDWEIHQKKAYIAFRKVVGFFYTKHSYGATRRYLLSILLPDKILYRWKPYQRGGCNRCGLCCKIVFKCPFYFESDTTTACMIYTSKRHAPPPCVVFPIDPFDLAEVQREVSPAPCPFYFEGQPEHPTTWGAVKAEIRSEFGKRVDKLKEAFNSL
;
A
#
# COMPACT_ATOMS: atom_id res chain seq x y z
N MET A 1 -21.71 -28.17 4.31
CA MET A 1 -20.69 -27.69 3.35
C MET A 1 -21.35 -26.74 2.39
N GLN A 2 -21.12 -25.44 2.54
CA GLN A 2 -21.32 -24.41 1.51
C GLN A 2 -20.67 -23.13 2.04
N ASP A 3 -19.47 -22.90 1.53
CA ASP A 3 -18.60 -21.76 1.83
C ASP A 3 -19.22 -20.50 1.24
N LYS A 4 -19.71 -19.61 2.10
CA LYS A 4 -20.34 -18.35 1.67
C LYS A 4 -19.25 -17.39 1.24
N GLY A 5 -19.27 -17.08 -0.06
CA GLY A 5 -18.39 -16.11 -0.71
C GLY A 5 -18.22 -14.84 0.12
N LYS A 6 -16.97 -14.60 0.51
CA LYS A 6 -16.50 -13.38 1.15
C LYS A 6 -16.51 -12.25 0.12
N GLU A 7 -17.64 -11.57 0.04
CA GLU A 7 -17.84 -10.37 -0.76
C GLU A 7 -16.92 -9.25 -0.24
N MET A 8 -15.81 -9.02 -0.95
CA MET A 8 -14.82 -8.01 -0.62
C MET A 8 -15.28 -6.65 -1.15
N ASN A 9 -16.37 -6.13 -0.58
CA ASN A 9 -16.84 -4.77 -0.80
C ASN A 9 -16.11 -3.84 0.17
N ASN A 10 -15.07 -3.18 -0.32
CA ASN A 10 -14.66 -1.83 0.08
C ASN A 10 -13.50 -1.38 -0.81
N LEU A 11 -13.79 -1.23 -2.10
CA LEU A 11 -12.97 -0.37 -2.95
C LEU A 11 -13.17 1.06 -2.45
N VAL A 12 -12.07 1.65 -1.99
CA VAL A 12 -11.93 3.04 -1.54
C VAL A 12 -12.81 3.95 -2.39
N GLN A 13 -13.81 4.60 -1.78
CA GLN A 13 -14.61 5.63 -2.45
C GLN A 13 -13.66 6.74 -2.91
N ILE A 14 -13.46 6.83 -4.22
CA ILE A 14 -12.79 7.94 -4.87
C ILE A 14 -13.87 9.01 -5.01
N GLU A 15 -13.73 10.14 -4.31
CA GLU A 15 -14.58 11.31 -4.58
C GLU A 15 -14.48 11.65 -6.08
N PRO A 16 -15.61 11.81 -6.80
CA PRO A 16 -15.58 11.99 -8.24
C PRO A 16 -14.95 13.34 -8.58
N ILE A 17 -13.86 13.31 -9.35
CA ILE A 17 -13.28 14.48 -10.01
C ILE A 17 -14.38 15.08 -10.90
N ASN A 18 -14.82 16.30 -10.61
CA ASN A 18 -15.86 16.95 -11.38
C ASN A 18 -15.30 17.60 -12.66
N LYS A 19 -15.96 17.25 -13.77
CA LYS A 19 -16.01 17.80 -15.14
C LYS A 19 -14.84 17.52 -16.09
N THR A 20 -15.12 16.57 -16.99
CA THR A 20 -14.46 16.29 -18.28
C THR A 20 -13.10 15.58 -18.20
N TYR A 21 -13.04 14.47 -17.47
CA TYR A 21 -11.97 13.49 -17.69
C TYR A 21 -12.28 12.72 -18.99
N THR A 22 -11.65 13.11 -20.08
CA THR A 22 -11.54 12.20 -21.24
C THR A 22 -10.56 11.12 -20.81
N GLU A 23 -11.02 9.88 -20.69
CA GLU A 23 -10.13 8.77 -20.36
C GLU A 23 -9.07 8.68 -21.47
N PRO A 24 -7.79 8.93 -21.17
CA PRO A 24 -6.74 8.88 -22.18
C PRO A 24 -6.68 7.45 -22.73
N GLU A 25 -6.48 7.33 -24.04
CA GLU A 25 -6.17 6.03 -24.65
C GLU A 25 -4.83 5.54 -24.11
N MET A 26 -4.89 4.72 -23.06
CA MET A 26 -3.70 4.20 -22.41
C MET A 26 -3.13 3.06 -23.24
N PRO A 27 -1.80 2.99 -23.43
CA PRO A 27 -1.19 1.87 -24.11
C PRO A 27 -1.49 0.59 -23.32
N GLN A 28 -2.12 -0.36 -24.01
CA GLN A 28 -2.40 -1.68 -23.45
C GLN A 28 -1.07 -2.44 -23.39
N LEU A 29 -0.66 -2.82 -22.18
CA LEU A 29 0.55 -3.60 -21.97
C LEU A 29 0.23 -5.09 -22.04
N SER A 30 1.00 -5.83 -22.81
CA SER A 30 0.98 -7.29 -22.77
C SER A 30 1.53 -7.81 -21.44
N ASP A 31 1.11 -9.02 -21.03
CA ASP A 31 1.61 -9.68 -19.82
C ASP A 31 3.14 -9.76 -19.79
N TRP A 32 3.76 -10.02 -20.95
CA TRP A 32 5.21 -10.07 -21.09
C TRP A 32 5.88 -8.73 -20.77
N GLU A 33 5.38 -7.63 -21.33
CA GLU A 33 5.90 -6.29 -21.03
C GLU A 33 5.73 -5.93 -19.55
N ILE A 34 4.62 -6.36 -18.93
CA ILE A 34 4.40 -6.19 -17.49
C ILE A 34 5.48 -6.94 -16.70
N HIS A 35 5.78 -8.18 -17.07
CA HIS A 35 6.82 -8.96 -16.42
C HIS A 35 8.22 -8.34 -16.59
N GLN A 36 8.56 -7.86 -17.79
CA GLN A 36 9.83 -7.15 -18.04
C GLN A 36 9.94 -5.89 -17.17
N LYS A 37 8.91 -5.04 -17.15
CA LYS A 37 8.88 -3.82 -16.33
C LYS A 37 8.98 -4.15 -14.83
N LYS A 38 8.33 -5.22 -14.37
CA LYS A 38 8.44 -5.71 -12.98
C LYS A 38 9.85 -6.19 -12.64
N ALA A 39 10.48 -6.96 -13.53
CA ALA A 39 11.87 -7.40 -13.37
C ALA A 39 12.81 -6.20 -13.30
N TYR A 40 12.62 -5.20 -14.16
CA TYR A 40 13.37 -3.94 -14.12
C TYR A 40 13.18 -3.19 -12.79
N ILE A 41 11.94 -3.07 -12.28
CA ILE A 41 11.67 -2.48 -10.96
C ILE A 41 12.41 -3.25 -9.85
N ALA A 42 12.33 -4.58 -9.85
CA ALA A 42 12.97 -5.41 -8.84
C ALA A 42 14.48 -5.23 -8.88
N PHE A 43 15.08 -5.29 -10.07
CA PHE A 43 16.51 -5.04 -10.27
C PHE A 43 16.94 -3.65 -9.77
N ARG A 44 16.22 -2.59 -10.18
CA ARG A 44 16.47 -1.22 -9.74
C ARG A 44 16.38 -1.07 -8.21
N LYS A 45 15.41 -1.74 -7.58
CA LYS A 45 15.29 -1.74 -6.11
C LYS A 45 16.44 -2.49 -5.45
N VAL A 46 16.85 -3.64 -5.97
CA VAL A 46 17.98 -4.43 -5.42
C VAL A 46 19.28 -3.65 -5.52
N VAL A 47 19.58 -3.07 -6.70
CA VAL A 47 20.77 -2.23 -6.88
C VAL A 47 20.68 -0.98 -6.01
N GLY A 48 19.55 -0.29 -6.02
CA GLY A 48 19.32 0.93 -5.24
C GLY A 48 19.32 0.71 -3.73
N PHE A 49 18.99 -0.49 -3.24
CA PHE A 49 18.96 -0.84 -1.82
C PHE A 49 20.30 -0.57 -1.12
N PHE A 50 21.40 -0.76 -1.83
CA PHE A 50 22.74 -0.55 -1.29
C PHE A 50 23.20 0.92 -1.27
N TYR A 51 22.45 1.83 -1.90
CA TYR A 51 22.94 3.21 -2.13
C TYR A 51 21.92 4.32 -1.86
N THR A 52 20.61 4.06 -1.73
CA THR A 52 19.60 5.13 -1.58
C THR A 52 18.63 4.90 -0.42
N LYS A 53 18.38 5.97 0.36
CA LYS A 53 17.39 5.95 1.47
C LYS A 53 15.98 5.64 0.99
N HIS A 54 15.62 6.04 -0.22
CA HIS A 54 14.28 5.81 -0.81
C HIS A 54 14.02 4.32 -1.10
N SER A 55 15.08 3.55 -1.39
CA SER A 55 14.95 2.10 -1.60
C SER A 55 14.52 1.39 -0.31
N TYR A 56 14.90 1.92 0.86
CA TYR A 56 14.44 1.39 2.14
C TYR A 56 12.94 1.59 2.33
N GLY A 57 12.40 2.79 2.05
CA GLY A 57 10.96 3.06 2.14
C GLY A 57 10.12 2.19 1.21
N ALA A 58 10.57 1.99 -0.04
CA ALA A 58 9.89 1.08 -0.96
C ALA A 58 10.01 -0.40 -0.58
N THR A 59 11.15 -0.82 -0.01
CA THR A 59 11.32 -2.19 0.49
C THR A 59 10.42 -2.43 1.69
N ARG A 60 10.39 -1.47 2.64
CA ARG A 60 9.47 -1.46 3.77
C ARG A 60 8.03 -1.64 3.32
N ARG A 61 7.51 -0.77 2.45
CA ARG A 61 6.12 -0.88 1.95
C ARG A 61 5.83 -2.23 1.33
N TYR A 62 6.75 -2.75 0.52
CA TYR A 62 6.60 -4.07 -0.11
C TYR A 62 6.50 -5.18 0.94
N LEU A 63 7.45 -5.25 1.88
CA LEU A 63 7.45 -6.26 2.94
C LEU A 63 6.23 -6.16 3.84
N LEU A 64 5.85 -4.94 4.27
CA LEU A 64 4.68 -4.74 5.11
C LEU A 64 3.40 -5.20 4.40
N SER A 65 3.24 -4.91 3.11
CA SER A 65 2.06 -5.30 2.33
C SER A 65 1.91 -6.81 2.09
N ILE A 66 3.00 -7.59 2.25
CA ILE A 66 3.01 -9.03 1.98
C ILE A 66 3.02 -9.83 3.28
N LEU A 67 3.75 -9.35 4.30
CA LEU A 67 4.02 -10.13 5.52
C LEU A 67 3.08 -9.79 6.67
N LEU A 68 2.54 -8.56 6.74
CA LEU A 68 1.70 -8.20 7.87
C LEU A 68 0.26 -8.70 7.70
N PRO A 69 -0.37 -9.16 8.79
CA PRO A 69 -1.80 -9.44 8.77
C PRO A 69 -2.59 -8.13 8.61
N ASP A 70 -3.74 -8.22 7.94
CA ASP A 70 -4.62 -7.08 7.60
C ASP A 70 -4.91 -6.17 8.80
N LYS A 71 -5.18 -6.75 9.98
CA LYS A 71 -5.45 -5.99 11.21
C LYS A 71 -4.32 -5.02 11.60
N ILE A 72 -3.07 -5.38 11.32
CA ILE A 72 -1.90 -4.52 11.58
C ILE A 72 -1.64 -3.62 10.38
N LEU A 73 -1.76 -4.15 9.16
CA LEU A 73 -1.49 -3.42 7.92
C LEU A 73 -2.44 -2.22 7.76
N TYR A 74 -3.74 -2.42 7.99
CA TYR A 74 -4.78 -1.40 7.83
C TYR A 74 -5.09 -0.61 9.10
N ARG A 75 -4.28 -0.71 10.16
CA ARG A 75 -4.54 -0.03 11.45
C ARG A 75 -4.67 1.49 11.35
N TRP A 76 -3.99 2.11 10.38
CA TRP A 76 -4.05 3.55 10.13
C TRP A 76 -5.24 3.97 9.25
N LYS A 77 -5.92 3.02 8.59
CA LYS A 77 -7.00 3.29 7.64
C LYS A 77 -8.14 4.13 8.22
N PRO A 78 -8.60 3.92 9.48
CA PRO A 78 -9.66 4.76 10.07
C PRO A 78 -9.28 6.23 10.25
N TYR A 79 -7.99 6.52 10.35
CA TYR A 79 -7.44 7.87 10.54
C TYR A 79 -7.10 8.53 9.20
N GLN A 80 -7.12 7.79 8.09
CA GLN A 80 -6.81 8.30 6.77
C GLN A 80 -7.92 9.22 6.28
N ARG A 81 -7.51 10.36 5.70
CA ARG A 81 -8.37 11.35 5.07
C ARG A 81 -7.83 11.75 3.69
N GLY A 82 -8.67 12.42 2.92
CA GLY A 82 -8.41 12.77 1.53
C GLY A 82 -8.48 11.57 0.59
N GLY A 83 -8.09 11.78 -0.66
CA GLY A 83 -8.21 10.79 -1.72
C GLY A 83 -7.08 10.85 -2.74
N CYS A 84 -6.87 9.73 -3.45
CA CYS A 84 -5.89 9.71 -4.54
C CYS A 84 -6.39 10.56 -5.71
N ASN A 85 -5.74 11.69 -5.98
CA ASN A 85 -6.00 12.53 -7.16
C ASN A 85 -5.12 12.15 -8.37
N ARG A 86 -4.46 10.98 -8.33
CA ARG A 86 -3.56 10.48 -9.38
C ARG A 86 -2.35 11.36 -9.69
N CYS A 87 -1.90 12.24 -8.78
CA CYS A 87 -0.71 13.10 -8.97
C CYS A 87 0.60 12.37 -9.32
N GLY A 88 0.71 11.05 -9.10
CA GLY A 88 1.88 10.26 -9.48
C GLY A 88 3.10 10.41 -8.57
N LEU A 89 3.01 11.21 -7.50
CA LEU A 89 4.12 11.43 -6.57
C LEU A 89 4.61 10.10 -5.94
N CYS A 90 3.70 9.23 -5.53
CA CYS A 90 4.06 7.91 -5.00
C CYS A 90 4.79 7.01 -6.01
N CYS A 91 4.59 7.25 -7.32
CA CYS A 91 5.26 6.53 -8.41
C CYS A 91 6.66 7.09 -8.73
N LYS A 92 7.04 8.22 -8.13
CA LYS A 92 8.33 8.90 -8.36
C LYS A 92 9.29 8.78 -7.18
N ILE A 93 8.84 8.35 -5.99
CA ILE A 93 9.61 8.37 -4.73
C ILE A 93 11.02 7.76 -4.84
N VAL A 94 11.16 6.58 -5.47
CA VAL A 94 12.47 5.89 -5.58
C VAL A 94 13.11 6.12 -6.95
N PHE A 95 12.30 5.98 -7.98
CA PHE A 95 12.60 6.25 -9.38
C PHE A 95 11.27 6.44 -10.10
N LYS A 96 11.28 7.01 -11.31
CA LYS A 96 10.06 7.09 -12.14
C LYS A 96 9.60 5.68 -12.49
N CYS A 97 8.49 5.24 -11.91
CA CYS A 97 7.93 3.91 -12.15
C CYS A 97 7.69 3.67 -13.66
N PRO A 98 8.10 2.53 -14.23
CA PRO A 98 7.87 2.23 -15.65
C PRO A 98 6.40 2.00 -16.02
N PHE A 99 5.52 1.88 -15.01
CA PHE A 99 4.05 1.84 -15.19
C PHE A 99 3.38 3.20 -15.04
N TYR A 100 4.14 4.23 -14.65
CA TYR A 100 3.62 5.58 -14.55
C TYR A 100 3.63 6.24 -15.93
N PHE A 101 2.44 6.64 -16.37
CA PHE A 101 2.22 7.41 -17.57
C PHE A 101 1.95 8.86 -17.19
N GLU A 102 2.61 9.78 -17.88
CA GLU A 102 2.50 11.22 -17.65
C GLU A 102 2.49 11.89 -19.01
N SER A 103 1.42 12.64 -19.26
CA SER A 103 1.22 13.50 -20.43
C SER A 103 0.93 14.92 -19.95
N ASP A 104 0.87 15.87 -20.87
CA ASP A 104 0.65 17.29 -20.54
C ASP A 104 -0.68 17.55 -19.82
N THR A 105 -1.67 16.68 -20.01
CA THR A 105 -3.03 16.85 -19.48
C THR A 105 -3.40 15.83 -18.41
N THR A 106 -2.68 14.71 -18.30
CA THR A 106 -3.08 13.62 -17.42
C THR A 106 -1.95 12.71 -16.97
N THR A 107 -2.14 12.13 -15.80
CA THR A 107 -1.27 11.15 -15.17
C THR A 107 -2.05 9.88 -14.88
N ALA A 108 -1.47 8.73 -15.22
CA ALA A 108 -2.12 7.44 -15.07
C ALA A 108 -1.16 6.32 -14.65
N CYS A 109 -1.74 5.24 -14.15
CA CYS A 109 -1.03 4.06 -13.69
C CYS A 109 -1.43 2.87 -14.57
N MET A 110 -0.54 2.45 -15.47
CA MET A 110 -0.81 1.40 -16.44
C MET A 110 -0.97 0.00 -15.82
N ILE A 111 -0.57 -0.20 -14.56
CA ILE A 111 -0.69 -1.51 -13.90
C ILE A 111 -2.02 -1.70 -13.15
N TYR A 112 -2.75 -0.62 -12.88
CA TYR A 112 -4.06 -0.72 -12.24
C TYR A 112 -5.17 -1.20 -13.18
N THR A 113 -4.96 -1.15 -14.49
CA THR A 113 -5.86 -1.76 -15.48
C THR A 113 -5.87 -3.29 -15.39
N SER A 114 -4.82 -3.90 -14.82
CA SER A 114 -4.72 -5.34 -14.61
C SER A 114 -4.83 -5.70 -13.12
N LYS A 115 -6.01 -6.20 -12.71
CA LYS A 115 -6.24 -6.72 -11.35
C LYS A 115 -5.23 -7.79 -10.95
N ARG A 116 -4.75 -8.61 -11.91
CA ARG A 116 -3.76 -9.67 -11.70
C ARG A 116 -2.38 -9.11 -11.35
N HIS A 117 -2.06 -7.90 -11.80
CA HIS A 117 -0.72 -7.37 -11.75
C HIS A 117 -0.53 -6.20 -10.80
N ALA A 118 -1.61 -5.60 -10.28
CA ALA A 118 -1.59 -4.54 -9.30
C ALA A 118 -0.66 -4.89 -8.12
N PRO A 119 0.44 -4.14 -7.90
CA PRO A 119 1.39 -4.46 -6.86
C PRO A 119 0.80 -4.13 -5.47
N PRO A 120 0.80 -5.08 -4.51
CA PRO A 120 0.27 -4.87 -3.17
C PRO A 120 0.67 -3.56 -2.49
N PRO A 121 1.96 -3.12 -2.48
CA PRO A 121 2.33 -1.89 -1.80
C PRO A 121 1.72 -0.62 -2.39
N CYS A 122 1.33 -0.65 -3.67
CA CYS A 122 0.68 0.50 -4.31
C CYS A 122 -0.82 0.56 -3.97
N VAL A 123 -1.46 -0.60 -3.78
CA VAL A 123 -2.88 -0.70 -3.40
C VAL A 123 -3.12 -0.25 -1.96
N VAL A 124 -2.19 -0.57 -1.06
CA VAL A 124 -2.32 -0.22 0.37
C VAL A 124 -1.74 1.16 0.73
N PHE A 125 -1.19 1.88 -0.25
CA PHE A 125 -0.57 3.18 0.00
C PHE A 125 -1.62 4.26 0.32
N PRO A 126 -1.34 5.18 1.26
CA PRO A 126 -0.27 5.14 2.26
C PRO A 126 -0.56 4.14 3.39
N ILE A 127 0.45 3.38 3.83
CA ILE A 127 0.31 2.43 4.94
C ILE A 127 0.24 3.18 6.28
N ASP A 128 1.07 4.20 6.46
CA ASP A 128 1.15 5.01 7.67
C ASP A 128 1.80 6.39 7.38
N PRO A 129 1.86 7.32 8.37
CA PRO A 129 2.38 8.67 8.13
C PRO A 129 3.82 8.72 7.60
N PHE A 130 4.63 7.69 7.83
CA PHE A 130 5.99 7.63 7.28
C PHE A 130 6.02 7.60 5.75
N ASP A 131 5.03 6.97 5.12
CA ASP A 131 4.93 6.92 3.67
C ASP A 131 4.65 8.31 3.06
N LEU A 132 3.81 9.12 3.73
CA LEU A 132 3.51 10.48 3.29
C LEU A 132 4.68 11.43 3.57
N ALA A 133 5.33 11.28 4.72
CA ALA A 133 6.54 12.04 5.04
C ALA A 133 7.67 11.77 4.02
N GLU A 134 7.81 10.53 3.55
CA GLU A 134 8.75 10.20 2.49
C GLU A 134 8.37 10.89 1.17
N VAL A 135 7.10 10.82 0.73
CA VAL A 135 6.65 11.56 -0.47
C VAL A 135 7.02 13.03 -0.36
N GLN A 136 6.64 13.67 0.76
CA GLN A 136 6.88 15.09 1.01
C GLN A 136 8.36 15.46 0.95
N ARG A 137 9.23 14.59 1.47
CA ARG A 137 10.67 14.83 1.50
C ARG A 137 11.32 14.67 0.12
N GLU A 138 10.91 13.66 -0.66
CA GLU A 138 11.68 13.26 -1.85
C GLU A 138 11.22 13.89 -3.16
N VAL A 139 9.90 14.05 -3.34
CA VAL A 139 9.34 14.27 -4.69
C VAL A 139 8.23 15.30 -4.75
N SER A 140 7.83 15.87 -3.60
CA SER A 140 6.64 16.70 -3.49
C SER A 140 6.97 18.20 -3.53
N PRO A 141 6.72 18.89 -4.66
CA PRO A 141 6.66 20.35 -4.66
C PRO A 141 5.42 20.87 -3.92
N ALA A 142 4.36 20.05 -3.81
CA ALA A 142 3.10 20.33 -3.12
C ALA A 142 2.68 19.11 -2.28
N PRO A 143 1.90 19.26 -1.19
CA PRO A 143 1.54 18.15 -0.32
C PRO A 143 0.69 17.08 -1.02
N CYS A 144 0.90 15.83 -0.64
CA CYS A 144 0.03 14.72 -1.05
C CYS A 144 -1.40 14.98 -0.49
N PRO A 145 -2.47 14.75 -1.27
CA PRO A 145 -3.84 14.97 -0.77
C PRO A 145 -4.25 14.01 0.34
N PHE A 146 -3.53 12.90 0.52
CA PHE A 146 -3.72 12.04 1.67
C PHE A 146 -3.12 12.68 2.92
N TYR A 147 -3.84 12.56 4.03
CA TYR A 147 -3.36 12.95 5.35
C TYR A 147 -3.99 12.07 6.43
N PHE A 148 -3.46 12.12 7.65
CA PHE A 148 -3.97 11.36 8.79
C PHE A 148 -4.45 12.31 9.89
N GLU A 149 -5.67 12.10 10.38
CA GLU A 149 -6.25 12.79 11.53
C GLU A 149 -6.32 11.82 12.71
N GLY A 150 -5.53 12.05 13.75
CA GLY A 150 -5.41 11.15 14.90
C GLY A 150 -4.41 10.02 14.68
N GLN A 151 -4.46 9.00 15.55
CA GLN A 151 -3.54 7.86 15.51
C GLN A 151 -4.15 6.61 16.17
N PRO A 152 -3.76 5.40 15.73
CA PRO A 152 -4.14 4.16 16.40
C PRO A 152 -3.45 4.05 17.77
N GLU A 153 -3.99 3.20 18.65
CA GLU A 153 -3.41 2.91 19.97
C GLU A 153 -1.94 2.47 19.88
N HIS A 154 -1.58 1.75 18.83
CA HIS A 154 -0.21 1.34 18.54
C HIS A 154 0.26 1.95 17.20
N PRO A 155 0.85 3.16 17.23
CA PRO A 155 1.24 3.88 16.01
C PRO A 155 2.37 3.18 15.26
N THR A 156 3.33 2.61 15.99
CA THR A 156 4.47 1.89 15.38
C THR A 156 4.07 0.49 14.96
N THR A 157 4.60 0.03 13.83
CA THR A 157 4.37 -1.35 13.35
C THR A 157 4.82 -2.38 14.39
N TRP A 158 5.98 -2.16 15.01
CA TRP A 158 6.49 -3.07 16.05
C TRP A 158 5.60 -3.09 17.30
N GLY A 159 5.08 -1.93 17.72
CA GLY A 159 4.13 -1.84 18.83
C GLY A 159 2.87 -2.67 18.55
N ALA A 160 2.30 -2.52 17.36
CA ALA A 160 1.11 -3.26 16.95
C ALA A 160 1.36 -4.77 16.86
N VAL A 161 2.50 -5.19 16.29
CA VAL A 161 2.91 -6.61 16.23
C VAL A 161 3.09 -7.19 17.63
N LYS A 162 3.77 -6.48 18.53
CA LYS A 162 4.01 -6.94 19.90
C LYS A 162 2.71 -7.08 20.69
N ALA A 163 1.80 -6.12 20.54
CA ALA A 163 0.49 -6.17 21.17
C ALA A 163 -0.34 -7.36 20.67
N GLU A 164 -0.29 -7.63 19.36
CA GLU A 164 -0.99 -8.76 18.78
C GLU A 164 -0.44 -10.10 19.28
N ILE A 165 0.88 -10.26 19.27
CA ILE A 165 1.53 -11.49 19.77
C ILE A 165 1.16 -11.70 21.24
N ARG A 166 1.14 -10.64 22.05
CA ARG A 166 0.74 -10.70 23.46
C ARG A 166 -0.71 -11.15 23.63
N SER A 167 -1.63 -10.62 22.81
CA SER A 167 -3.04 -11.00 22.82
C SER A 167 -3.23 -12.47 22.46
N GLU A 168 -2.60 -12.93 21.38
CA GLU A 168 -2.66 -14.33 20.95
C GLU A 168 -2.04 -15.30 21.97
N PHE A 169 -0.95 -14.89 22.61
CA PHE A 169 -0.35 -15.69 23.69
C PHE A 169 -1.28 -15.79 24.91
N GLY A 170 -1.93 -14.69 25.30
CA GLY A 170 -2.93 -14.68 26.38
C GLY A 170 -4.06 -15.67 26.12
N LYS A 171 -4.69 -15.60 24.93
CA LYS A 171 -5.75 -16.53 24.51
C LYS A 171 -5.30 -17.99 24.56
N ARG A 172 -4.06 -18.29 24.16
CA ARG A 172 -3.51 -19.65 24.22
C ARG A 172 -3.35 -20.14 25.65
N VAL A 173 -2.86 -19.29 26.55
CA VAL A 173 -2.73 -19.62 27.98
C VAL A 173 -4.09 -19.86 28.61
N ASP A 174 -5.07 -19.01 28.31
CA ASP A 174 -6.43 -19.15 28.86
C ASP A 174 -7.09 -20.45 28.39
N LYS A 175 -6.95 -20.78 27.09
CA LYS A 175 -7.43 -22.05 26.54
C LYS A 175 -6.78 -23.27 27.18
N LEU A 176 -5.48 -23.19 27.53
CA LEU A 176 -4.79 -24.26 28.25
C LEU A 176 -5.29 -24.42 29.68
N LYS A 177 -5.60 -23.32 30.37
CA LYS A 177 -6.19 -23.36 31.72
C LYS A 177 -7.59 -23.97 31.70
N GLU A 178 -8.42 -23.61 30.72
CA GLU A 178 -9.75 -24.20 30.54
C GLU A 178 -9.67 -25.71 30.27
N ALA A 179 -8.72 -26.14 29.43
CA ALA A 179 -8.51 -27.57 29.15
C ALA A 179 -8.00 -28.35 30.37
N PHE A 180 -7.17 -27.73 31.22
CA PHE A 180 -6.71 -28.34 32.46
C PHE A 180 -7.81 -28.41 33.53
N ASN A 181 -8.62 -27.37 33.66
CA ASN A 181 -9.70 -27.31 34.64
C ASN A 181 -10.93 -28.16 34.27
N SER A 182 -10.98 -28.70 33.05
CA SER A 182 -12.04 -29.61 32.58
C SER A 182 -11.64 -31.09 32.64
N LEU A 183 -10.45 -31.37 33.20
CA LEU A 183 -9.85 -32.70 33.38
C LEU A 183 -9.82 -33.07 34.87
#